data_AF-A0A916WEX2-F1
#
_entry.id   AF-A0A916WEX2-F1
#
_cell.length_a   1.000
_cell.length_b   1.000
_cell.length_c   1.000
_cell.angle_alpha   90.00
_cell.angle_beta   90.00
_cell.angle_gamma   90.00
#
_symmetry.space_group_name_H-M   'P 1'
#
loop_
_entity.id
_entity.type
_entity.pdbx_description
1 polymer ?
#
loop_
_entity_poly.entity_id
_entity_poly.type
_entity_poly.pdbx_seq_one_letter_code
_entity_poly.pdbx_strand_id
1 'polypeptide(L)'
;MNIKENLILIKKEDKTEQIYYCKYNQGKWDIQYYNNQKVYTYNEHNVIWLRDPNIIDSTTSIVYENDQPISGINTILDFGTYIKIIFNSGFNKIYPASAITIEQTTLSNPKENSCFDYLKTLASSVSGWDLGTGNPSQNYP
;
A
#
# COMPACT_ATOMS: atom_id res chain seq x y z
N MET A 1 -4.68 -8.26 19.74
CA MET A 1 -5.51 -8.65 18.55
C MET A 1 -4.61 -8.83 17.33
N ASN A 2 -4.98 -9.66 16.34
CA ASN A 2 -4.20 -9.80 15.09
C ASN A 2 -4.46 -8.58 14.17
N ILE A 3 -3.44 -7.77 13.94
CA ILE A 3 -3.52 -6.54 13.13
C ILE A 3 -3.74 -6.78 11.63
N LYS A 4 -3.48 -8.00 11.15
CA LYS A 4 -3.70 -8.38 9.76
C LYS A 4 -5.13 -8.82 9.47
N GLU A 5 -5.88 -9.16 10.52
CA GLU A 5 -7.25 -9.66 10.41
C GLU A 5 -8.27 -8.67 10.99
N ASN A 6 -7.81 -7.74 11.83
CA ASN A 6 -8.68 -6.84 12.58
C ASN A 6 -8.21 -5.39 12.43
N LEU A 7 -9.18 -4.49 12.34
CA LEU A 7 -9.01 -3.05 12.52
C LEU A 7 -10.05 -2.57 13.54
N ILE A 8 -9.58 -2.10 14.69
CA ILE A 8 -10.42 -1.55 15.76
C ILE A 8 -10.08 -0.08 15.96
N LEU A 9 -11.01 0.77 15.54
CA LEU A 9 -10.94 2.21 15.75
C LEU A 9 -11.75 2.59 16.99
N ILE A 10 -11.13 3.26 17.94
CA ILE A 10 -11.82 3.86 19.10
C ILE A 10 -11.75 5.37 18.93
N LYS A 11 -12.91 6.04 18.85
CA LYS A 11 -13.01 7.47 18.54
C LYS A 11 -12.19 7.89 17.32
N LYS A 12 -12.24 7.07 16.25
CA LYS A 12 -11.50 7.23 14.98
C LYS A 12 -9.98 7.04 15.05
N GLU A 13 -9.43 6.62 16.17
CA GLU A 13 -8.01 6.27 16.30
C GLU A 13 -7.81 4.75 16.28
N ASP A 14 -6.81 4.25 15.56
CA ASP A 14 -6.46 2.82 15.60
C ASP A 14 -5.87 2.45 16.96
N LYS A 15 -6.50 1.48 17.61
CA LYS A 15 -6.07 0.90 18.88
C LYS A 15 -5.85 -0.60 18.79
N THR A 16 -5.91 -1.20 17.60
CA THR A 16 -5.88 -2.66 17.38
C THR A 16 -4.72 -3.34 18.11
N GLU A 17 -3.51 -2.79 18.03
CA GLU A 17 -2.30 -3.33 18.66
C GLU A 17 -2.35 -3.27 20.20
N GLN A 18 -3.07 -2.30 20.73
CA GLN A 18 -3.14 -2.03 22.18
C GLN A 18 -4.21 -2.90 22.84
N ILE A 19 -5.14 -3.47 22.08
CA ILE A 19 -6.31 -4.18 22.59
C ILE A 19 -5.97 -5.66 22.81
N TYR A 20 -6.15 -6.07 24.07
CA TYR A 20 -6.12 -7.47 24.50
C TYR A 20 -7.44 -8.17 24.18
N TYR A 21 -8.55 -7.52 24.48
CA TYR A 21 -9.89 -8.09 24.39
C TYR A 21 -10.92 -7.04 23.98
N CYS A 22 -11.87 -7.44 23.13
CA CYS A 22 -12.97 -6.61 22.65
C CYS A 22 -14.24 -7.45 22.57
N LYS A 23 -15.33 -7.02 23.23
CA LYS A 23 -16.62 -7.69 23.18
C LYS A 23 -17.77 -6.70 23.09
N TYR A 24 -18.72 -7.00 22.21
CA TYR A 24 -19.98 -6.26 22.17
C TYR A 24 -20.96 -6.84 23.19
N ASN A 25 -21.54 -5.98 24.01
CA ASN A 25 -22.47 -6.34 25.07
C ASN A 25 -23.54 -5.25 25.22
N GLN A 26 -24.80 -5.60 24.99
CA GLN A 26 -25.98 -4.75 25.24
C GLN A 26 -25.85 -3.31 24.72
N GLY A 27 -25.45 -3.11 23.45
CA GLY A 27 -25.34 -1.77 22.84
C GLY A 27 -24.03 -1.03 23.14
N LYS A 28 -23.06 -1.71 23.76
CA LYS A 28 -21.77 -1.14 24.14
C LYS A 28 -20.62 -2.09 23.82
N TRP A 29 -19.42 -1.54 23.75
CA TRP A 29 -18.18 -2.28 23.56
C TRP A 29 -17.36 -2.29 24.84
N ASP A 30 -17.10 -3.48 25.36
CA ASP A 30 -16.18 -3.72 26.47
C ASP A 30 -14.79 -4.00 25.90
N ILE A 31 -13.82 -3.15 26.24
CA ILE A 31 -12.46 -3.18 25.69
C ILE A 31 -11.46 -3.22 26.84
N GLN A 32 -10.52 -4.19 26.76
CA GLN A 32 -9.39 -4.30 27.66
C GLN A 32 -8.09 -4.12 26.88
N TYR A 33 -7.16 -3.35 27.43
CA TYR A 33 -5.86 -3.09 26.81
C TYR A 33 -4.77 -3.98 27.39
N TYR A 34 -3.73 -4.31 26.63
CA TYR A 34 -2.63 -5.17 27.12
C TYR A 34 -1.92 -4.58 28.35
N ASN A 35 -1.79 -3.26 28.42
CA ASN A 35 -1.11 -2.56 29.50
C ASN A 35 -2.00 -2.30 30.74
N ASN A 36 -3.27 -2.70 30.71
CA ASN A 36 -4.22 -2.41 31.79
C ASN A 36 -5.27 -3.50 31.97
N GLN A 37 -5.42 -4.00 33.19
CA GLN A 37 -6.44 -5.00 33.52
C GLN A 37 -7.87 -4.44 33.56
N LYS A 38 -8.04 -3.12 33.59
CA LYS A 38 -9.34 -2.47 33.58
C LYS A 38 -10.06 -2.67 32.25
N VAL A 39 -11.32 -3.08 32.32
CA VAL A 39 -12.24 -3.07 31.18
C VAL A 39 -12.88 -1.68 31.06
N TYR A 40 -12.81 -1.12 29.87
CA TYR A 40 -13.42 0.15 29.50
C TYR A 40 -14.63 -0.09 28.63
N THR A 41 -15.76 0.47 29.00
CA THR A 41 -16.99 0.38 28.22
C THR A 41 -17.18 1.63 27.36
N TYR A 42 -17.36 1.44 26.07
CA TYR A 42 -17.60 2.49 25.08
C TYR A 42 -18.99 2.34 24.48
N ASN A 43 -19.63 3.45 24.13
CA ASN A 43 -20.84 3.40 23.31
C ASN A 43 -20.53 2.84 21.92
N GLU A 44 -21.52 2.20 21.31
CA GLU A 44 -21.41 1.61 19.96
C GLU A 44 -20.82 2.55 18.92
N HIS A 45 -21.32 3.80 18.84
CA HIS A 45 -20.86 4.79 17.86
C HIS A 45 -19.40 5.24 18.03
N ASN A 46 -18.76 4.93 19.16
CA ASN A 46 -17.36 5.27 19.40
C ASN A 46 -16.38 4.17 18.98
N VAL A 47 -16.87 3.00 18.59
CA VAL A 47 -16.01 1.86 18.24
C VAL A 47 -16.43 1.30 16.90
N ILE A 48 -15.48 1.26 15.98
CA ILE A 48 -15.62 0.57 14.69
C ILE A 48 -14.70 -0.63 14.74
N TRP A 49 -15.25 -1.83 14.55
CA TRP A 49 -14.46 -3.06 14.42
C TRP A 49 -14.71 -3.69 13.05
N LEU A 50 -13.70 -3.60 12.19
CA LEU A 50 -13.68 -4.24 10.88
C LEU A 50 -12.80 -5.49 10.93
N ARG A 51 -13.22 -6.52 10.21
CA ARG A 51 -12.60 -7.85 10.22
C ARG A 51 -12.47 -8.38 8.80
N ASP A 52 -11.63 -9.39 8.65
CA ASP A 52 -11.50 -10.18 7.44
C ASP A 52 -11.19 -9.32 6.21
N PRO A 53 -10.07 -8.56 6.22
CA PRO A 53 -9.74 -7.70 5.11
C PRO A 53 -9.43 -8.52 3.86
N ASN A 54 -9.73 -7.95 2.70
CA ASN A 54 -9.15 -8.42 1.46
C ASN A 54 -7.67 -8.03 1.42
N ILE A 55 -6.79 -9.02 1.23
CA ILE A 55 -5.35 -8.79 1.16
C ILE A 55 -5.00 -8.47 -0.29
N ILE A 56 -4.49 -7.26 -0.53
CA ILE A 56 -4.05 -6.83 -1.86
C ILE A 56 -2.53 -7.03 -1.95
N ASP A 57 -2.10 -7.64 -3.05
CA ASP A 57 -0.69 -7.86 -3.35
C ASP A 57 0.00 -6.52 -3.69
N SER A 58 0.96 -6.15 -2.85
CA SER A 58 1.74 -4.92 -2.97
C SER A 58 2.75 -4.95 -4.13
N THR A 59 3.08 -6.12 -4.66
CA THR A 59 4.02 -6.25 -5.80
C THR A 59 3.36 -5.95 -7.15
N THR A 60 2.04 -6.07 -7.21
CA THR A 60 1.21 -5.87 -8.42
C THR A 60 0.29 -4.67 -8.29
N SER A 61 0.47 -3.83 -7.26
CA SER A 61 -0.37 -2.67 -7.01
C SER A 61 0.46 -1.44 -6.63
N ILE A 62 0.06 -0.26 -7.13
CA ILE A 62 0.59 1.04 -6.69
C ILE A 62 -0.52 1.75 -5.91
N VAL A 63 -0.16 2.28 -4.75
CA VAL A 63 -1.08 3.08 -3.92
C VAL A 63 -0.71 4.55 -4.02
N TYR A 64 -1.71 5.40 -4.20
CA TYR A 64 -1.56 6.85 -4.31
C TYR A 64 -2.28 7.56 -3.16
N GLU A 65 -1.59 8.49 -2.49
CA GLU A 65 -2.17 9.44 -1.53
C GLU A 65 -1.99 10.84 -2.13
N ASN A 66 -3.10 11.54 -2.41
CA ASN A 66 -3.10 12.86 -3.08
C ASN A 66 -2.27 12.86 -4.39
N ASP A 67 -2.54 11.90 -5.28
CA ASP A 67 -1.85 11.70 -6.56
C ASP A 67 -0.34 11.43 -6.46
N GLN A 68 0.18 11.17 -5.25
CA GLN A 68 1.59 10.80 -5.03
C GLN A 68 1.70 9.31 -4.70
N PRO A 69 2.56 8.55 -5.41
CA PRO A 69 2.73 7.13 -5.14
C PRO A 69 3.44 6.91 -3.79
N ILE A 70 2.89 6.00 -3.00
CA ILE A 70 3.45 5.59 -1.71
C ILE A 70 4.38 4.40 -1.94
N SER A 71 5.62 4.50 -1.47
CA SER A 71 6.62 3.44 -1.56
C SER A 71 6.81 2.68 -0.25
N GLY A 72 7.54 1.56 -0.31
CA GLY A 72 7.89 0.78 0.88
C GLY A 72 6.72 0.02 1.51
N ILE A 73 5.66 -0.22 0.75
CA ILE A 73 4.50 -1.00 1.18
C ILE A 73 4.86 -2.48 1.24
N ASN A 74 4.57 -3.12 2.36
CA ASN A 74 4.69 -4.56 2.55
C ASN A 74 3.35 -5.25 2.27
N THR A 75 2.28 -4.79 2.95
CA THR A 75 0.96 -5.41 2.89
C THR A 75 -0.12 -4.34 2.84
N ILE A 76 -1.11 -4.55 1.98
CA ILE A 76 -2.30 -3.69 1.88
C ILE A 76 -3.49 -4.53 2.33
N LEU A 77 -4.23 -4.03 3.33
CA LEU A 77 -5.41 -4.67 3.89
C LEU A 77 -6.62 -3.79 3.62
N ASP A 78 -7.54 -4.31 2.82
CA ASP A 78 -8.77 -3.63 2.45
C ASP A 78 -9.95 -4.12 3.30
N PHE A 79 -10.43 -3.26 4.20
CA PHE A 79 -11.62 -3.48 5.03
C PHE A 79 -12.89 -2.84 4.44
N GLY A 80 -12.88 -2.49 3.15
CA GLY A 80 -13.95 -1.85 2.39
C GLY A 80 -14.08 -0.36 2.65
N THR A 81 -14.28 0.03 3.92
CA THR A 81 -14.40 1.45 4.31
C THR A 81 -13.07 2.09 4.67
N TYR A 82 -12.11 1.26 5.10
CA TYR A 82 -10.76 1.67 5.47
C TYR A 82 -9.75 0.74 4.82
N ILE A 83 -8.62 1.32 4.42
CA ILE A 83 -7.44 0.61 3.98
C ILE A 83 -6.37 0.76 5.05
N LYS A 84 -5.76 -0.35 5.47
CA LYS A 84 -4.58 -0.35 6.34
C LYS A 84 -3.37 -0.77 5.53
N ILE A 85 -2.37 0.11 5.49
CA ILE A 85 -1.08 -0.12 4.84
C ILE A 85 -0.06 -0.46 5.92
N ILE A 86 0.58 -1.62 5.77
CA ILE A 86 1.72 -2.03 6.59
C ILE A 86 2.97 -1.84 5.74
N PHE A 87 3.93 -1.06 6.22
CA PHE A 87 5.18 -0.77 5.54
C PHE A 87 6.25 -1.81 5.88
N ASN A 88 7.30 -1.87 5.05
CA ASN A 88 8.45 -2.75 5.28
C ASN A 88 9.17 -2.48 6.61
N SER A 89 9.05 -1.27 7.16
CA SER A 89 9.56 -0.90 8.49
C SER A 89 8.77 -1.51 9.65
N GLY A 90 7.60 -2.10 9.39
CA GLY A 90 6.65 -2.54 10.42
C GLY A 90 5.70 -1.43 10.89
N PHE A 91 5.95 -0.17 10.54
CA PHE A 91 4.99 0.91 10.73
C PHE A 91 3.72 0.62 9.92
N ASN A 92 2.56 1.07 10.41
CA ASN A 92 1.32 0.97 9.67
C ASN A 92 0.54 2.28 9.73
N LYS A 93 -0.20 2.57 8.65
CA LYS A 93 -1.04 3.75 8.51
C LYS A 93 -2.40 3.33 7.98
N ILE A 94 -3.43 4.04 8.40
CA ILE A 94 -4.82 3.78 8.01
C ILE A 94 -5.36 4.96 7.24
N TYR A 95 -6.13 4.63 6.22
CA TYR A 95 -6.76 5.56 5.30
C TYR A 95 -8.24 5.22 5.20
N PRO A 96 -9.14 6.21 5.20
CA PRO A 96 -10.44 6.03 4.57
C PRO A 96 -10.23 5.55 3.14
N ALA A 97 -11.02 4.60 2.65
CA ALA A 97 -10.87 4.09 1.29
C ALA A 97 -10.99 5.20 0.23
N SER A 98 -11.78 6.25 0.51
CA SER A 98 -11.94 7.42 -0.36
C SER A 98 -10.74 8.37 -0.39
N ALA A 99 -9.75 8.19 0.50
CA ALA A 99 -8.60 9.09 0.62
C ALA A 99 -7.39 8.64 -0.20
N ILE A 100 -7.44 7.43 -0.76
CA ILE A 100 -6.35 6.86 -1.56
C ILE A 100 -6.89 6.15 -2.79
N THR A 101 -6.03 6.01 -3.80
CA THR A 101 -6.31 5.22 -5.00
C THR A 101 -5.37 4.03 -5.04
N ILE A 102 -5.88 2.85 -5.40
CA ILE A 102 -5.07 1.64 -5.60
C ILE A 102 -5.23 1.23 -7.06
N GLU A 103 -4.13 1.23 -7.80
CA GLU A 103 -4.08 0.82 -9.19
C GLU A 103 -3.29 -0.47 -9.32
N GLN A 104 -3.85 -1.47 -10.02
CA GLN A 104 -3.13 -2.69 -10.33
C GLN A 104 -2.21 -2.44 -11.53
N THR A 105 -0.92 -2.78 -11.37
CA THR A 105 0.04 -2.68 -12.46
C THR A 105 -0.06 -3.93 -13.34
N THR A 106 -0.61 -3.78 -14.54
CA THR A 106 -0.69 -4.86 -15.55
C THR A 106 0.65 -5.13 -16.24
N LEU A 107 1.78 -5.08 -15.53
CA LEU A 107 3.09 -5.48 -16.07
C LEU A 107 3.19 -6.98 -16.39
N SER A 108 2.14 -7.76 -16.15
CA SER A 108 2.05 -9.19 -16.48
C SER A 108 1.16 -9.49 -17.69
N ASN A 109 0.67 -8.48 -18.41
CA ASN A 109 -0.07 -8.72 -19.64
C ASN A 109 0.95 -8.87 -20.80
N PRO A 110 1.04 -10.04 -21.47
CA PRO A 110 2.05 -10.27 -22.52
C PRO A 110 1.95 -9.31 -23.72
N LYS A 111 0.85 -8.56 -23.85
CA LYS A 111 0.69 -7.48 -24.83
C LYS A 111 1.41 -6.17 -24.47
N GLU A 112 1.69 -5.90 -23.19
CA GLU A 112 2.36 -4.66 -22.75
C GLU A 112 3.89 -4.83 -22.66
N ASN A 113 4.38 -6.06 -22.56
CA ASN A 113 5.80 -6.39 -22.61
C ASN A 113 6.50 -5.91 -23.88
N SER A 114 5.79 -5.82 -25.01
CA SER A 114 6.39 -5.39 -26.27
C SER A 114 6.88 -3.94 -26.24
N CYS A 115 6.21 -3.05 -25.51
CA CYS A 115 6.65 -1.66 -25.38
C CYS A 115 7.89 -1.55 -24.48
N PHE A 116 7.95 -2.34 -23.41
CA PHE A 116 9.11 -2.37 -22.52
C PHE A 116 10.33 -3.03 -23.17
N ASP A 117 10.14 -4.12 -23.90
CA ASP A 117 11.20 -4.78 -24.68
C ASP A 117 11.72 -3.87 -25.80
N TYR A 118 10.84 -3.11 -26.45
CA TYR A 118 11.23 -2.10 -27.42
C TYR A 118 12.04 -0.97 -26.79
N LEU A 119 11.60 -0.43 -25.65
CA LEU A 119 12.36 0.59 -24.89
C LEU A 119 13.73 0.07 -24.45
N LYS A 120 13.80 -1.18 -23.97
CA LYS A 120 15.06 -1.84 -23.62
C LYS A 120 15.99 -1.98 -24.82
N THR A 121 15.45 -2.37 -25.96
CA THR A 121 16.18 -2.47 -27.23
C THR A 121 16.73 -1.12 -27.68
N LEU A 122 15.91 -0.05 -27.61
CA LEU A 122 16.34 1.31 -27.92
C LEU A 122 17.43 1.79 -26.98
N ALA A 123 17.27 1.62 -25.67
CA ALA A 123 18.26 2.02 -24.68
C ALA A 123 19.62 1.33 -24.91
N SER A 124 19.61 0.02 -25.22
CA SER A 124 20.83 -0.72 -25.58
C SER A 124 21.43 -0.29 -26.93
N SER A 125 20.60 0.16 -27.88
CA SER A 125 21.06 0.61 -29.20
C SER A 125 21.67 2.02 -29.16
N VAL A 126 21.15 2.90 -28.31
CA VAL A 126 21.64 4.28 -28.16
C VAL A 126 22.99 4.32 -27.44
N SER A 127 23.26 3.39 -26.52
CA SER A 127 24.58 3.26 -25.88
C SER A 127 25.70 2.74 -26.81
N GLY A 128 25.36 2.30 -28.03
CA GLY A 128 26.32 1.74 -28.99
C GLY A 128 26.84 2.74 -30.04
N TRP A 129 26.37 3.99 -30.04
CA TRP A 129 26.79 5.02 -30.99
C TRP A 129 27.60 6.09 -30.25
N ASP A 130 28.81 5.71 -29.84
CA ASP A 130 29.87 6.70 -29.64
C ASP A 130 30.49 6.98 -31.02
N LEU A 131 30.38 8.24 -31.44
CA LEU A 131 30.62 8.70 -32.82
C LEU A 131 32.13 8.69 -33.14
N GLY A 132 32.60 7.61 -33.75
CA GLY A 132 33.78 7.64 -34.61
C GLY A 132 33.41 8.17 -36.00
N THR A 133 34.16 9.18 -36.45
CA THR A 133 34.30 9.70 -37.82
C THR A 133 33.49 10.95 -38.22
N GLY A 134 34.15 12.10 -38.10
CA GLY A 134 33.95 13.27 -38.96
C GLY A 134 35.22 13.51 -39.79
N ASN A 135 35.15 13.24 -41.10
CA ASN A 135 36.08 13.66 -42.18
C ASN A 135 35.85 15.18 -42.47
N PRO A 136 36.70 16.02 -43.14
CA PRO A 136 37.51 15.70 -44.33
C PRO A 136 38.84 16.45 -44.55
N SER A 137 39.78 15.87 -45.30
CA SER A 137 40.79 16.64 -46.04
C SER A 137 40.83 16.16 -47.49
N GLN A 138 40.26 16.97 -48.39
CA GLN A 138 40.49 16.86 -49.82
C GLN A 138 41.96 17.16 -50.13
N ASN A 139 42.59 16.35 -50.99
CA ASN A 139 43.46 16.86 -52.05
C ASN A 139 43.72 15.78 -53.11
N TYR A 140 43.38 16.11 -54.35
CA TYR A 140 43.88 15.53 -55.60
C TYR A 140 43.92 16.69 -56.62
N PRO A 141 44.81 16.69 -57.61
CA PRO A 141 46.21 16.25 -57.66
C PRO A 141 47.21 17.42 -57.49
#